data_AF-A0A961NGY2-F1
#
_entry.id   AF-A0A961NGY2-F1
#
_cell.length_a   1.000
_cell.length_b   1.000
_cell.length_c   1.000
_cell.angle_alpha   90.00
_cell.angle_beta   90.00
_cell.angle_gamma   90.00
#
_symmetry.space_group_name_H-M   'P 1'
#
loop_
_entity.id
_entity.type
_entity.pdbx_description
1 polymer ?
#
loop_
_entity_poly.entity_id
_entity_poly.type
_entity_poly.pdbx_seq_one_letter_code
_entity_poly.pdbx_strand_id
1 'polypeptide(L)'
;MKGEIAAKAPIRIEVEKGKTYWWCACGRSANQPFCDGSHKGSGFSPVAWEAKADGEQWFCACKQTGNQPFCDGTHNTLGEDAAKAAVIEQRENGPLVVKNLEHFTDHHGSEIETKPVMALCRCGHSKNKPFCDGSHKEAGFSSANETGNPDGRVFSYEGSEVTVYFNKLLCSHAAECGSRNRDVFNVKEKPWVQPDEGTVESVEEVIHACPSGALTFSKTGGEAQHLVGDEVRIRVERHGPYQVRNMKIEGARFAESASEEKFVLCRCGLSKNKP
;
A
#
# COMPACT_ATOMS: atom_id res chain seq x y z
N MET A 1 12.80 17.39 19.41
CA MET A 1 12.63 16.48 20.56
C MET A 1 11.15 16.19 20.72
N LYS A 2 10.73 14.94 20.98
CA LYS A 2 9.33 14.55 21.14
C LYS A 2 9.04 14.22 22.60
N GLY A 3 7.89 14.66 23.11
CA GLY A 3 7.48 14.40 24.50
C GLY A 3 7.04 12.96 24.74
N GLU A 4 6.82 12.64 26.01
CA GLU A 4 6.24 11.36 26.43
C GLU A 4 4.79 11.24 25.94
N ILE A 5 4.38 10.03 25.56
CA ILE A 5 3.00 9.77 25.08
C ILE A 5 2.05 9.85 26.28
N ALA A 6 1.22 10.90 26.33
CA ALA A 6 0.22 11.06 27.39
C ALA A 6 -1.08 10.28 27.10
N ALA A 7 -1.51 10.26 25.83
CA ALA A 7 -2.59 9.40 25.34
C ALA A 7 -2.44 9.15 23.83
N LYS A 8 -3.04 8.05 23.33
CA LYS A 8 -3.05 7.67 21.90
C LYS A 8 -4.34 8.07 21.18
N ALA A 9 -4.95 9.17 21.61
CA ALA A 9 -6.10 9.79 20.98
C ALA A 9 -5.98 11.31 21.17
N PRO A 10 -6.53 12.14 20.26
CA PRO A 10 -6.55 13.57 20.45
C PRO A 10 -7.53 13.98 21.55
N ILE A 11 -7.30 15.13 22.17
CA ILE A 11 -8.23 15.70 23.16
C ILE A 11 -8.96 16.87 22.51
N ARG A 12 -10.28 16.73 22.43
CA ARG A 12 -11.21 17.73 21.90
C ARG A 12 -11.42 18.82 22.94
N ILE A 13 -11.20 20.08 22.56
CA ILE A 13 -11.38 21.26 23.40
C ILE A 13 -12.21 22.29 22.65
N GLU A 14 -13.23 22.83 23.31
CA GLU A 14 -13.92 24.04 22.87
C GLU A 14 -13.03 25.25 23.19
N VAL A 15 -12.62 25.98 22.15
CA VAL A 15 -11.74 27.14 22.28
C VAL A 15 -12.50 28.46 22.15
N GLU A 16 -12.00 29.48 22.84
CA GLU A 16 -12.56 30.85 22.83
C GLU A 16 -11.63 31.78 22.05
N LYS A 17 -12.19 32.55 21.12
CA LYS A 17 -11.46 33.53 20.31
C LYS A 17 -10.65 34.49 21.17
N GLY A 18 -9.37 34.67 20.81
CA GLY A 18 -8.44 35.56 21.50
C GLY A 18 -7.80 34.95 22.75
N LYS A 19 -8.24 33.78 23.21
CA LYS A 19 -7.63 33.07 24.34
C LYS A 19 -6.36 32.35 23.89
N THR A 20 -5.29 32.52 24.67
CA THR A 20 -4.03 31.79 24.47
C THR A 20 -4.03 30.50 25.27
N TYR A 21 -3.80 29.39 24.60
CA TYR A 21 -3.66 28.06 25.16
C TYR A 21 -2.19 27.65 25.17
N TRP A 22 -1.75 27.05 26.27
CA TRP A 22 -0.37 26.59 26.45
C TRP A 22 -0.33 25.08 26.40
N TRP A 23 -0.09 24.52 25.22
CA TRP A 23 -0.08 23.08 25.01
C TRP A 23 1.13 22.41 25.68
N CYS A 24 0.88 21.29 26.36
CA CYS A 24 1.92 20.48 26.99
C CYS A 24 2.72 19.71 25.93
N ALA A 25 3.96 20.14 25.67
CA ALA A 25 4.87 19.46 24.74
C ALA A 25 5.60 18.26 25.36
N CYS A 26 5.75 18.22 26.69
CA CYS A 26 6.56 17.20 27.38
C CYS A 26 5.82 15.87 27.63
N GLY A 27 4.48 15.87 27.64
CA GLY A 27 3.66 14.69 27.96
C GLY A 27 3.34 14.47 29.44
N ARG A 28 4.04 15.14 30.36
CA ARG A 28 3.97 14.88 31.82
C ARG A 28 2.86 15.61 32.57
N SER A 29 2.16 16.54 31.91
CA SER A 29 1.10 17.31 32.55
C SER A 29 -0.06 16.41 33.00
N ALA A 30 -0.54 16.62 34.22
CA ALA A 30 -1.78 16.03 34.72
C ALA A 30 -3.03 16.72 34.15
N ASN A 31 -2.87 17.93 33.59
CA ASN A 31 -3.95 18.73 32.98
C ASN A 31 -3.89 18.67 31.44
N GLN A 32 -3.78 17.48 30.86
CA GLN A 32 -3.75 17.33 29.39
C GLN A 32 -5.01 17.94 28.76
N PRO A 33 -4.89 18.61 27.60
CA PRO A 33 -3.70 18.72 26.75
C PRO A 33 -2.76 19.88 27.14
N PHE A 34 -3.07 20.64 28.19
CA PHE A 34 -2.40 21.90 28.55
C PHE A 34 -1.29 21.73 29.58
N CYS A 35 -0.40 22.70 29.65
CA CYS A 35 0.72 22.72 30.56
C CYS A 35 0.29 23.04 32.00
N ASP A 36 0.81 22.28 32.96
CA ASP A 36 0.65 22.49 34.40
C ASP A 36 1.99 22.82 35.11
N GLY A 37 3.08 22.94 34.35
CA GLY A 37 4.43 23.16 34.88
C GLY A 37 5.28 21.90 35.09
N SER A 38 4.74 20.70 34.84
CA SER A 38 5.47 19.41 34.99
C SER A 38 6.67 19.24 34.05
N HIS A 39 6.90 20.19 33.14
CA HIS A 39 8.09 20.23 32.27
C HIS A 39 9.35 20.78 32.97
N LYS A 40 9.24 21.37 34.16
CA LYS A 40 10.40 21.92 34.90
C LYS A 40 11.48 20.85 35.08
N GLY A 41 12.73 21.22 34.81
CA GLY A 41 13.87 20.28 34.84
C GLY A 41 14.00 19.39 33.59
N SER A 42 13.11 19.53 32.61
CA SER A 42 13.28 18.97 31.27
C SER A 42 13.73 20.04 30.28
N GLY A 43 14.15 19.62 29.08
CA GLY A 43 14.43 20.53 27.95
C GLY A 43 13.19 21.00 27.18
N PHE A 44 11.98 20.71 27.67
CA PHE A 44 10.73 21.07 27.00
C PHE A 44 10.14 22.38 27.53
N SER A 45 9.58 23.18 26.61
CA SER A 45 8.74 24.33 26.91
C SER A 45 7.33 24.12 26.34
N PRO A 46 6.27 24.64 26.97
CA PRO A 46 4.93 24.59 26.39
C PRO A 46 4.83 25.42 25.12
N VAL A 47 3.95 25.01 24.21
CA VAL A 47 3.69 25.72 22.94
C VAL A 47 2.48 26.62 23.12
N ALA A 48 2.68 27.93 22.95
CA ALA A 48 1.59 28.90 22.97
C ALA A 48 0.84 28.89 21.62
N TRP A 49 -0.48 28.86 21.68
CA TRP A 49 -1.34 29.04 20.52
C TRP A 49 -2.55 29.90 20.89
N GLU A 50 -2.83 30.93 20.10
CA GLU A 50 -3.97 31.82 20.30
C GLU A 50 -5.10 31.47 19.33
N ALA A 51 -6.30 31.23 19.88
CA ALA A 51 -7.46 30.90 19.08
C ALA A 51 -7.93 32.10 18.25
N LYS A 52 -8.03 31.91 16.92
CA LYS A 52 -8.48 32.97 16.00
C LYS A 52 -10.00 33.06 15.85
N ALA A 53 -10.72 32.05 16.29
CA ALA A 53 -12.18 31.97 16.34
C ALA A 53 -12.61 31.06 17.49
N ASP A 54 -13.87 31.18 17.90
CA ASP A 54 -14.51 30.20 18.78
C ASP A 54 -14.71 28.88 18.02
N GLY A 55 -14.68 27.76 18.72
CA GLY A 55 -15.10 26.47 18.17
C GLY A 55 -14.26 25.29 18.64
N GLU A 56 -14.43 24.16 17.98
CA GLU A 56 -13.79 22.92 18.36
C GLU A 56 -12.36 22.83 17.82
N GLN A 57 -11.43 22.39 18.66
CA GLN A 57 -10.06 22.06 18.28
C GLN A 57 -9.60 20.74 18.89
N TRP A 58 -8.77 20.03 18.13
CA TRP A 58 -8.26 18.70 18.51
C TRP A 58 -6.76 18.77 18.83
N PHE A 59 -6.43 18.84 20.11
CA PHE A 59 -5.05 18.93 20.56
C PHE A 59 -4.38 17.56 20.61
N CYS A 60 -3.09 17.52 20.27
CA CYS A 60 -2.30 16.29 20.31
C CYS A 60 -2.02 15.85 21.77
N ALA A 61 -2.40 14.61 22.12
CA ALA A 61 -2.03 14.01 23.41
C ALA A 61 -0.83 13.06 23.32
N CYS A 62 -0.51 12.52 22.13
CA CYS A 62 0.61 11.57 21.98
C CYS A 62 1.99 12.24 21.94
N LYS A 63 2.02 13.56 21.70
CA LYS A 63 3.22 14.41 21.62
C LYS A 63 4.17 14.06 20.46
N GLN A 64 3.71 13.20 19.55
CA GLN A 64 4.45 12.80 18.35
C GLN A 64 4.08 13.61 17.11
N THR A 65 3.08 14.49 17.18
CA THR A 65 2.63 15.30 16.04
C THR A 65 3.75 16.16 15.42
N GLY A 66 3.73 16.30 14.10
CA GLY A 66 4.45 17.32 13.34
C GLY A 66 3.72 18.66 13.25
N ASN A 67 2.40 18.68 13.47
CA ASN A 67 1.53 19.86 13.42
C ASN A 67 1.19 20.42 14.82
N GLN A 68 2.22 20.73 15.62
CA GLN A 68 1.99 21.23 16.99
C GLN A 68 1.19 22.54 16.97
N PRO A 69 0.19 22.71 17.86
CA PRO A 69 -0.18 21.83 18.98
C PRO A 69 -1.27 20.78 18.66
N PHE A 70 -1.68 20.66 17.41
CA PHE A 70 -2.86 19.91 16.97
C PHE A 70 -2.55 18.46 16.62
N CYS A 71 -3.61 17.67 16.54
CA CYS A 71 -3.53 16.32 16.05
C CYS A 71 -3.38 16.30 14.52
N ASP A 72 -2.49 15.44 14.03
CA ASP A 72 -2.27 15.14 12.60
C ASP A 72 -2.45 13.65 12.28
N GLY A 73 -3.00 12.88 13.22
CA GLY A 73 -3.18 11.43 13.09
C GLY A 73 -1.95 10.59 13.43
N THR A 74 -0.80 11.19 13.79
CA THR A 74 0.41 10.41 14.14
C THR A 74 0.15 9.36 15.24
N HIS A 75 -0.82 9.58 16.14
CA HIS A 75 -1.13 8.60 17.18
C HIS A 75 -1.66 7.25 16.66
N ASN A 76 -2.18 7.19 15.43
CA ASN A 76 -2.61 5.95 14.78
C ASN A 76 -1.43 5.01 14.47
N THR A 77 -0.20 5.52 14.50
CA THR A 77 1.03 4.75 14.25
C THR A 77 1.77 4.38 15.54
N LEU A 78 1.21 4.65 16.73
CA LEU A 78 1.90 4.48 18.02
C LEU A 78 1.33 3.30 18.83
N GLY A 79 2.10 2.22 18.96
CA GLY A 79 1.83 1.10 19.87
C GLY A 79 2.64 -0.15 19.57
N GLU A 80 2.64 -1.11 20.49
CA GLU A 80 3.12 -2.48 20.21
C GLU A 80 2.27 -3.15 19.11
N ASP A 81 1.02 -2.68 18.96
CA ASP A 81 0.08 -2.95 17.87
C ASP A 81 -0.15 -1.73 16.96
N ALA A 82 0.87 -0.87 16.74
CA ALA A 82 0.90 -0.13 15.48
C ALA A 82 0.87 -1.22 14.40
N ALA A 83 -0.30 -1.40 13.75
CA ALA A 83 -0.63 -2.55 12.92
C ALA A 83 0.63 -3.01 12.19
N LYS A 84 1.19 -4.17 12.60
CA LYS A 84 2.41 -4.68 12.01
C LYS A 84 2.15 -4.69 10.51
N ALA A 85 2.93 -3.90 9.76
CA ALA A 85 2.66 -3.67 8.34
C ALA A 85 2.41 -5.00 7.65
N ALA A 86 1.36 -5.06 6.83
CA ALA A 86 1.06 -6.25 6.06
C ALA A 86 2.25 -6.55 5.14
N VAL A 87 2.82 -7.73 5.30
CA VAL A 87 4.10 -8.08 4.67
C VAL A 87 4.11 -9.51 4.17
N ILE A 88 4.81 -9.70 3.06
CA ILE A 88 5.07 -10.99 2.43
C ILE A 88 6.56 -11.29 2.58
N GLU A 89 6.88 -12.33 3.33
CA GLU A 89 8.25 -12.86 3.46
C GLU A 89 8.44 -14.05 2.54
N GLN A 90 9.53 -14.06 1.78
CA GLN A 90 9.86 -15.18 0.91
C GLN A 90 10.70 -16.20 1.67
N ARG A 91 10.24 -17.44 1.76
CA ARG A 91 11.10 -18.54 2.18
C ARG A 91 11.86 -19.06 0.98
N GLU A 92 13.18 -19.14 1.10
CA GLU A 92 14.04 -19.77 0.10
C GLU A 92 13.55 -21.18 -0.20
N ASN A 93 13.33 -21.49 -1.49
CA ASN A 93 12.78 -22.75 -1.98
C ASN A 93 11.48 -23.20 -1.29
N GLY A 94 10.74 -22.23 -0.73
CA GLY A 94 9.61 -22.48 0.15
C GLY A 94 8.42 -21.54 -0.10
N PRO A 95 7.44 -21.51 0.83
CA PRO A 95 6.22 -20.73 0.67
C PRO A 95 6.45 -19.22 0.78
N LEU A 96 5.40 -18.47 0.45
CA LEU A 96 5.27 -17.06 0.84
C LEU A 96 4.66 -17.02 2.23
N VAL A 97 5.33 -16.40 3.20
CA VAL A 97 4.80 -16.20 4.54
C VAL A 97 4.15 -14.82 4.59
N VAL A 98 2.83 -14.80 4.69
CA VAL A 98 2.01 -13.58 4.72
C VAL A 98 1.68 -13.26 6.17
N LYS A 99 1.86 -11.99 6.56
CA LYS A 99 1.56 -11.51 7.91
C LYS A 99 0.59 -10.33 7.85
N ASN A 100 -0.33 -10.30 8.81
CA ASN A 100 -1.29 -9.19 9.04
C ASN A 100 -2.08 -8.80 7.78
N LEU A 101 -2.53 -9.79 7.01
CA LEU A 101 -3.41 -9.56 5.87
C LEU A 101 -4.82 -9.21 6.36
N GLU A 102 -5.37 -8.11 5.86
CA GLU A 102 -6.73 -7.67 6.21
C GLU A 102 -7.79 -8.43 5.40
N HIS A 103 -7.66 -8.45 4.07
CA HIS A 103 -8.64 -9.07 3.16
C HIS A 103 -8.02 -10.18 2.31
N PHE A 104 -8.63 -11.37 2.32
CA PHE A 104 -8.16 -12.50 1.51
C PHE A 104 -9.32 -13.15 0.76
N THR A 105 -9.34 -13.03 -0.57
CA THR A 105 -10.49 -13.49 -1.36
C THR A 105 -10.12 -14.54 -2.40
N ASP A 106 -11.07 -15.40 -2.73
CA ASP A 106 -10.96 -16.29 -3.89
C ASP A 106 -11.33 -15.59 -5.22
N HIS A 107 -11.26 -16.33 -6.32
CA HIS A 107 -11.59 -15.82 -7.65
C HIS A 107 -13.08 -15.46 -7.84
N HIS A 108 -13.97 -15.93 -6.97
CA HIS A 108 -15.38 -15.55 -6.94
C HIS A 108 -15.63 -14.31 -6.07
N GLY A 109 -14.62 -13.83 -5.35
CA GLY A 109 -14.74 -12.75 -4.38
C GLY A 109 -15.21 -13.22 -2.99
N SER A 110 -15.23 -14.53 -2.75
CA SER A 110 -15.58 -15.07 -1.43
C SER A 110 -14.42 -14.88 -0.47
N GLU A 111 -14.70 -14.44 0.76
CA GLU A 111 -13.69 -14.31 1.81
C GLU A 111 -13.12 -15.67 2.21
N ILE A 112 -11.80 -15.69 2.37
CA ILE A 112 -10.99 -16.78 2.91
C ILE A 112 -10.52 -16.31 4.28
N GLU A 113 -10.68 -17.15 5.30
CA GLU A 113 -10.26 -16.83 6.68
C GLU A 113 -8.78 -16.41 6.73
N THR A 114 -8.52 -15.24 7.31
CA THR A 114 -7.17 -14.72 7.55
C THR A 114 -6.68 -15.11 8.95
N LYS A 115 -5.37 -15.33 9.07
CA LYS A 115 -4.67 -15.52 10.35
C LYS A 115 -3.51 -14.52 10.45
N PRO A 116 -3.04 -14.18 11.65
CA PRO A 116 -1.92 -13.24 11.83
C PRO A 116 -0.68 -13.61 11.01
N VAL A 117 -0.44 -14.91 10.83
CA VAL A 117 0.61 -15.46 9.96
C VAL A 117 0.05 -16.64 9.18
N MET A 118 0.26 -16.66 7.86
CA MET A 118 -0.14 -17.75 6.97
C MET A 118 1.00 -18.08 6.00
N ALA A 119 1.08 -19.33 5.55
CA ALA A 119 2.00 -19.74 4.49
C ALA A 119 1.22 -20.05 3.21
N LEU A 120 1.44 -19.29 2.16
CA LEU A 120 0.82 -19.49 0.85
C LEU A 120 1.71 -20.30 -0.08
N CYS A 121 1.10 -21.23 -0.81
CA CYS A 121 1.77 -22.05 -1.79
C CYS A 121 2.14 -21.21 -3.02
N ARG A 122 3.41 -21.26 -3.42
CA ARG A 122 3.86 -20.73 -4.71
C ARG A 122 4.55 -21.74 -5.62
N CYS A 123 4.66 -23.00 -5.18
CA CYS A 123 5.31 -24.07 -5.94
C CYS A 123 4.37 -24.80 -6.92
N GLY A 124 3.05 -24.59 -6.84
CA GLY A 124 2.07 -25.27 -7.69
C GLY A 124 1.66 -26.67 -7.23
N HIS A 125 2.35 -27.27 -6.26
CA HIS A 125 2.16 -28.69 -5.90
C HIS A 125 1.34 -28.95 -4.63
N SER A 126 1.00 -27.92 -3.85
CA SER A 126 0.23 -28.14 -2.62
C SER A 126 -1.12 -28.81 -2.88
N LYS A 127 -1.53 -29.71 -1.99
CA LYS A 127 -2.85 -30.35 -1.97
C LYS A 127 -3.87 -29.53 -1.18
N ASN A 128 -3.43 -28.49 -0.46
CA ASN A 128 -4.26 -27.60 0.35
C ASN A 128 -4.22 -26.14 -0.17
N LYS A 129 -4.23 -25.95 -1.48
CA LYS A 129 -4.18 -24.60 -2.08
C LYS A 129 -5.37 -23.75 -1.61
N PRO A 130 -5.17 -22.44 -1.34
CA PRO A 130 -3.96 -21.65 -1.63
C PRO A 130 -2.84 -21.78 -0.59
N PHE A 131 -3.04 -22.51 0.50
CA PHE A 131 -2.07 -22.66 1.56
C PHE A 131 -0.94 -23.62 1.19
N CYS A 132 0.20 -23.46 1.86
CA CYS A 132 1.31 -24.39 1.78
C CYS A 132 1.11 -25.56 2.75
N ASP A 133 1.40 -26.77 2.29
CA ASP A 133 1.38 -28.03 3.04
C ASP A 133 2.74 -28.74 3.03
N GLY A 134 3.81 -28.05 2.59
CA GLY A 134 5.16 -28.60 2.53
C GLY A 134 5.55 -29.29 1.22
N SER A 135 4.62 -29.50 0.26
CA SER A 135 4.92 -30.22 -0.99
C SER A 135 6.04 -29.62 -1.85
N HIS A 136 6.45 -28.37 -1.60
CA HIS A 136 7.57 -27.74 -2.30
C HIS A 136 8.91 -28.49 -2.15
N LYS A 137 9.12 -29.20 -1.03
CA LYS A 137 10.34 -29.97 -0.78
C LYS A 137 10.45 -31.16 -1.72
N GLU A 138 9.41 -31.99 -1.74
CA GLU A 138 9.34 -33.17 -2.61
C GLU A 138 9.28 -32.79 -4.09
N ALA A 139 8.64 -31.65 -4.40
CA ALA A 139 8.57 -31.12 -5.76
C ALA A 139 9.89 -30.47 -6.25
N GLY A 140 10.91 -30.32 -5.39
CA GLY A 140 12.17 -29.69 -5.76
C GLY A 140 12.02 -28.22 -6.19
N PHE A 141 11.08 -27.49 -5.58
CA PHE A 141 10.82 -26.10 -5.96
C PHE A 141 12.05 -25.22 -5.73
N SER A 142 12.47 -24.51 -6.78
CA SER A 142 13.52 -23.49 -6.70
C SER A 142 12.93 -22.09 -6.66
N SER A 143 13.39 -21.27 -5.73
CA SER A 143 13.04 -19.85 -5.66
C SER A 143 13.95 -18.94 -6.49
N ALA A 144 14.91 -19.50 -7.23
CA ALA A 144 15.82 -18.72 -8.04
C ALA A 144 15.07 -17.93 -9.13
N ASN A 145 15.47 -16.66 -9.28
CA ASN A 145 15.11 -15.86 -10.45
C ASN A 145 16.05 -16.22 -11.59
N GLU A 146 15.47 -16.60 -12.72
CA GLU A 146 16.16 -17.07 -13.93
C GLU A 146 15.89 -16.13 -15.12
N THR A 147 15.38 -14.91 -14.87
CA THR A 147 15.11 -13.94 -15.94
C THR A 147 16.41 -13.34 -16.48
N GLY A 148 16.53 -13.29 -17.80
CA GLY A 148 17.66 -12.62 -18.47
C GLY A 148 17.47 -11.12 -18.64
N ASN A 149 16.24 -10.61 -18.45
CA ASN A 149 15.93 -9.18 -18.46
C ASN A 149 15.04 -8.86 -17.23
N PRO A 150 15.64 -8.38 -16.13
CA PRO A 150 14.91 -8.13 -14.89
C PRO A 150 14.04 -6.87 -14.90
N ASP A 151 14.30 -5.92 -15.81
CA ASP A 151 13.60 -4.62 -15.82
C ASP A 151 12.49 -4.57 -16.89
N GLY A 152 12.58 -5.43 -17.91
CA GLY A 152 11.57 -5.54 -18.96
C GLY A 152 11.72 -4.45 -20.02
N ARG A 153 10.63 -4.12 -20.70
CA ARG A 153 10.55 -2.99 -21.63
C ARG A 153 9.28 -2.21 -21.32
N VAL A 154 9.46 -0.92 -21.08
CA VAL A 154 8.37 0.04 -20.90
C VAL A 154 8.04 0.68 -22.24
N PHE A 155 6.77 0.64 -22.61
CA PHE A 155 6.22 1.32 -23.79
C PHE A 155 5.47 2.56 -23.32
N SER A 156 5.62 3.67 -24.06
CA SER A 156 4.90 4.92 -23.81
C SER A 156 3.90 5.16 -24.94
N TYR A 157 2.69 5.57 -24.59
CA TYR A 157 1.61 5.94 -25.49
C TYR A 157 1.12 7.32 -25.09
N GLU A 158 1.53 8.32 -25.87
CA GLU A 158 1.21 9.72 -25.61
C GLU A 158 -0.16 10.05 -26.20
N GLY A 159 -1.00 10.70 -25.40
CA GLY A 159 -2.19 11.41 -25.84
C GLY A 159 -2.13 12.89 -25.43
N SER A 160 -3.18 13.62 -25.73
CA SER A 160 -3.31 15.06 -25.49
C SER A 160 -3.35 15.44 -24.00
N GLU A 161 -4.04 14.65 -23.17
CA GLU A 161 -4.21 14.91 -21.73
C GLU A 161 -3.43 13.95 -20.82
N VAL A 162 -3.17 12.72 -21.30
CA VAL A 162 -2.51 11.66 -20.53
C VAL A 162 -1.48 10.93 -21.37
N THR A 163 -0.43 10.45 -20.73
CA THR A 163 0.45 9.42 -21.28
C THR A 163 0.22 8.12 -20.53
N VAL A 164 0.03 7.02 -21.26
CA VAL A 164 -0.09 5.67 -20.69
C VAL A 164 1.24 4.94 -20.88
N TYR A 165 1.75 4.34 -19.82
CA TYR A 165 2.94 3.49 -19.88
C TYR A 165 2.57 2.03 -19.63
N PHE A 166 3.26 1.14 -20.33
CA PHE A 166 3.04 -0.30 -20.24
C PHE A 166 4.37 -1.05 -20.09
N ASN A 167 4.59 -1.69 -18.94
CA ASN A 167 5.69 -2.63 -18.77
C ASN A 167 5.24 -4.05 -19.13
N LYS A 168 5.69 -4.55 -20.28
CA LYS A 168 5.30 -5.88 -20.79
C LYS A 168 5.70 -7.03 -19.87
N LEU A 169 6.82 -6.90 -19.15
CA LEU A 169 7.31 -7.95 -18.25
C LEU A 169 6.36 -8.19 -17.08
N LEU A 170 5.70 -7.13 -16.60
CA LEU A 170 4.82 -7.18 -15.43
C LEU A 170 3.43 -7.72 -15.76
N CYS A 171 3.01 -7.66 -17.04
CA CYS A 171 1.63 -7.94 -17.42
C CYS A 171 1.20 -9.38 -17.09
N SER A 172 0.23 -9.51 -16.17
CA SER A 172 -0.41 -10.78 -15.83
C SER A 172 -1.37 -11.30 -16.90
N HIS A 173 -1.64 -10.53 -17.96
CA HIS A 173 -2.60 -10.85 -19.02
C HIS A 173 -4.02 -11.13 -18.49
N ALA A 174 -4.42 -10.47 -17.39
CA ALA A 174 -5.77 -10.56 -16.81
C ALA A 174 -6.89 -9.97 -17.68
N ALA A 175 -6.54 -9.35 -18.82
CA ALA A 175 -7.45 -8.73 -19.78
C ALA A 175 -8.31 -7.54 -19.27
N GLU A 176 -8.13 -7.09 -18.02
CA GLU A 176 -8.88 -5.95 -17.45
C GLU A 176 -8.90 -4.71 -18.35
N CYS A 177 -7.77 -4.36 -18.98
CA CYS A 177 -7.69 -3.17 -19.84
C CYS A 177 -8.61 -3.26 -21.07
N GLY A 178 -8.50 -4.35 -21.83
CA GLY A 178 -9.33 -4.57 -23.01
C GLY A 178 -10.77 -4.96 -22.67
N SER A 179 -11.05 -5.45 -21.46
CA SER A 179 -12.42 -5.72 -21.03
C SER A 179 -13.17 -4.47 -20.57
N ARG A 180 -12.46 -3.47 -20.02
CA ARG A 180 -13.06 -2.25 -19.46
C ARG A 180 -13.16 -1.10 -20.44
N ASN A 181 -12.14 -0.91 -21.28
CA ASN A 181 -12.12 0.18 -22.25
C ASN A 181 -11.42 -0.26 -23.54
N ARG A 182 -12.22 -0.69 -24.51
CA ARG A 182 -11.72 -1.17 -25.81
C ARG A 182 -11.36 -0.06 -26.78
N ASP A 183 -11.87 1.14 -26.56
CA ASP A 183 -11.58 2.28 -27.43
C ASP A 183 -10.14 2.74 -27.17
N VAL A 184 -9.75 2.81 -25.88
CA VAL A 184 -8.38 3.09 -25.48
C VAL A 184 -7.47 1.86 -25.60
N PHE A 185 -7.87 0.66 -25.14
CA PHE A 185 -7.01 -0.53 -25.10
C PHE A 185 -7.48 -1.62 -26.06
N ASN A 186 -7.05 -1.52 -27.33
CA ASN A 186 -7.46 -2.42 -28.41
C ASN A 186 -6.29 -3.25 -28.94
N VAL A 187 -6.22 -4.53 -28.57
CA VAL A 187 -5.18 -5.47 -29.02
C VAL A 187 -5.15 -5.71 -30.53
N LYS A 188 -6.18 -5.29 -31.28
CA LYS A 188 -6.24 -5.40 -32.74
C LYS A 188 -5.62 -4.19 -33.45
N GLU A 189 -5.46 -3.07 -32.76
CA GLU A 189 -4.92 -1.83 -33.32
C GLU A 189 -3.39 -1.74 -33.14
N LYS A 190 -2.77 -0.85 -33.92
CA LYS A 190 -1.36 -0.49 -33.80
C LYS A 190 -1.22 1.03 -33.91
N PRO A 191 -0.91 1.76 -32.82
CA PRO A 191 -0.67 1.25 -31.46
C PRO A 191 -1.92 0.65 -30.81
N TRP A 192 -1.74 -0.33 -29.92
CA TRP A 192 -2.85 -1.00 -29.22
C TRP A 192 -3.41 -0.20 -28.05
N VAL A 193 -2.72 0.89 -27.66
CA VAL A 193 -3.18 1.86 -26.66
C VAL A 193 -3.34 3.21 -27.36
N GLN A 194 -4.53 3.79 -27.27
CA GLN A 194 -4.93 5.05 -27.90
C GLN A 194 -5.53 5.96 -26.83
N PRO A 195 -4.70 6.71 -26.06
CA PRO A 195 -5.21 7.46 -24.90
C PRO A 195 -6.28 8.50 -25.25
N ASP A 196 -6.23 9.08 -26.44
CA ASP A 196 -7.19 10.10 -26.92
C ASP A 196 -8.56 9.52 -27.33
N GLU A 197 -8.72 8.19 -27.39
CA GLU A 197 -10.01 7.54 -27.67
C GLU A 197 -10.86 7.34 -26.40
N GLY A 198 -10.43 7.90 -25.26
CA GLY A 198 -11.16 7.87 -24.00
C GLY A 198 -10.92 9.12 -23.17
N THR A 199 -11.57 9.18 -22.00
CA THR A 199 -11.34 10.27 -21.03
C THR A 199 -10.23 9.90 -20.05
N VAL A 200 -9.64 10.89 -19.40
CA VAL A 200 -8.67 10.70 -18.31
C VAL A 200 -9.22 9.74 -17.25
N GLU A 201 -10.46 9.93 -16.83
CA GLU A 201 -11.13 9.10 -15.82
C GLU A 201 -11.24 7.64 -16.29
N SER A 202 -11.61 7.43 -17.56
CA SER A 202 -11.72 6.08 -18.13
C SER A 202 -10.36 5.36 -18.19
N VAL A 203 -9.26 6.11 -18.38
CA VAL A 203 -7.90 5.57 -18.29
C VAL A 203 -7.57 5.24 -16.84
N GLU A 204 -7.81 6.18 -15.91
CA GLU A 204 -7.59 6.00 -14.47
C GLU A 204 -8.30 4.74 -13.94
N GLU A 205 -9.55 4.48 -14.35
CA GLU A 205 -10.29 3.26 -14.01
C GLU A 205 -9.60 1.98 -14.48
N VAL A 206 -9.05 1.98 -15.70
CA VAL A 206 -8.30 0.84 -16.23
C VAL A 206 -6.97 0.65 -15.49
N ILE A 207 -6.22 1.73 -15.25
CA ILE A 207 -4.98 1.68 -14.47
C ILE A 207 -5.26 1.12 -13.07
N HIS A 208 -6.31 1.63 -12.42
CA HIS A 208 -6.74 1.15 -11.11
C HIS A 208 -7.13 -0.33 -11.14
N ALA A 209 -7.77 -0.81 -12.20
CA ALA A 209 -8.14 -2.22 -12.34
C ALA A 209 -6.96 -3.15 -12.65
N CYS A 210 -5.90 -2.67 -13.31
CA CYS A 210 -4.76 -3.50 -13.73
C CYS A 210 -4.10 -4.21 -12.52
N PRO A 211 -4.26 -5.54 -12.35
CA PRO A 211 -3.91 -6.20 -11.08
C PRO A 211 -2.40 -6.36 -10.88
N SER A 212 -1.64 -6.38 -11.97
CA SER A 212 -0.18 -6.54 -11.95
C SER A 212 0.58 -5.23 -11.78
N GLY A 213 -0.10 -4.09 -11.86
CA GLY A 213 0.58 -2.79 -11.94
C GLY A 213 1.36 -2.60 -13.25
N ALA A 214 1.13 -3.43 -14.27
CA ALA A 214 1.84 -3.33 -15.55
C ALA A 214 1.51 -2.05 -16.34
N LEU A 215 0.40 -1.40 -16.01
CA LEU A 215 0.01 -0.11 -16.56
C LEU A 215 0.22 0.98 -15.52
N THR A 216 0.75 2.11 -15.98
CA THR A 216 0.78 3.40 -15.27
C THR A 216 0.33 4.51 -16.20
N PHE A 217 0.04 5.67 -15.63
CA PHE A 217 -0.25 6.86 -16.42
C PHE A 217 0.34 8.11 -15.77
N SER A 218 0.52 9.15 -16.56
CA SER A 218 0.76 10.51 -16.08
C SER A 218 -0.21 11.46 -16.79
N LYS A 219 -0.61 12.53 -16.10
CA LYS A 219 -1.24 13.70 -16.74
C LYS A 219 -0.14 14.54 -17.39
N THR A 220 -0.49 15.36 -18.38
CA THR A 220 0.49 16.24 -19.05
C THR A 220 1.32 17.04 -18.05
N GLY A 221 2.64 16.83 -18.06
CA GLY A 221 3.59 17.48 -17.15
C GLY A 221 3.68 16.87 -15.74
N GLY A 222 2.97 15.78 -15.46
CA GLY A 222 2.97 15.07 -14.18
C GLY A 222 3.86 13.82 -14.16
N GLU A 223 3.99 13.22 -12.98
CA GLU A 223 4.70 11.95 -12.77
C GLU A 223 3.81 10.74 -13.02
N ALA A 224 4.42 9.59 -13.33
CA ALA A 224 3.71 8.34 -13.58
C ALA A 224 3.17 7.69 -12.28
N GLN A 225 1.97 7.11 -12.33
CA GLN A 225 1.24 6.59 -11.16
C GLN A 225 0.53 5.24 -11.42
N HIS A 226 0.43 4.38 -10.39
CA HIS A 226 -0.12 3.00 -10.47
C HIS A 226 -1.57 2.80 -9.97
N LEU A 227 -2.19 3.82 -9.36
CA LEU A 227 -3.52 3.78 -8.71
C LEU A 227 -3.82 2.44 -8.00
N VAL A 228 -3.41 2.32 -6.73
CA VAL A 228 -3.45 1.07 -5.97
C VAL A 228 -4.77 0.89 -5.18
N GLY A 229 -5.36 2.00 -4.72
CA GLY A 229 -6.43 1.99 -3.72
C GLY A 229 -5.86 1.91 -2.30
N ASP A 230 -6.72 1.73 -1.30
CA ASP A 230 -6.37 1.69 0.13
C ASP A 230 -6.45 0.28 0.76
N GLU A 231 -7.22 -0.65 0.16
CA GLU A 231 -7.36 -2.02 0.65
C GLU A 231 -6.04 -2.81 0.72
N VAL A 232 -5.70 -3.32 1.90
CA VAL A 232 -4.64 -4.32 2.10
C VAL A 232 -5.20 -5.70 1.80
N ARG A 233 -4.89 -6.25 0.61
CA ARG A 233 -5.54 -7.48 0.17
C ARG A 233 -4.69 -8.41 -0.68
N ILE A 234 -5.06 -9.69 -0.62
CA ILE A 234 -4.65 -10.71 -1.58
C ILE A 234 -5.91 -11.32 -2.21
N ARG A 235 -5.94 -11.43 -3.54
CA ARG A 235 -6.95 -12.20 -4.28
C ARG A 235 -6.33 -13.40 -4.98
N VAL A 236 -6.97 -14.55 -4.87
CA VAL A 236 -6.54 -15.82 -5.46
C VAL A 236 -7.24 -16.01 -6.80
N GLU A 237 -6.55 -15.78 -7.92
CA GLU A 237 -7.11 -16.06 -9.25
C GLU A 237 -7.31 -17.56 -9.52
N ARG A 238 -8.29 -17.92 -10.36
CA ARG A 238 -8.58 -19.32 -10.70
C ARG A 238 -7.43 -19.91 -11.50
N HIS A 239 -6.72 -20.89 -10.92
CA HIS A 239 -5.49 -21.45 -11.51
C HIS A 239 -4.42 -20.40 -11.89
N GLY A 240 -4.55 -19.18 -11.37
CA GLY A 240 -3.76 -18.01 -11.75
C GLY A 240 -2.84 -17.53 -10.63
N PRO A 241 -2.29 -16.32 -10.71
CA PRO A 241 -1.41 -15.77 -9.68
C PRO A 241 -2.18 -15.30 -8.43
N TYR A 242 -1.46 -14.92 -7.38
CA TYR A 242 -2.01 -14.03 -6.35
C TYR A 242 -2.00 -12.60 -6.89
N GLN A 243 -3.08 -11.85 -6.71
CA GLN A 243 -3.08 -10.39 -6.90
C GLN A 243 -2.89 -9.74 -5.54
N VAL A 244 -1.89 -8.88 -5.39
CA VAL A 244 -1.51 -8.26 -4.12
C VAL A 244 -1.75 -6.75 -4.23
N ARG A 245 -2.34 -6.16 -3.19
CA ARG A 245 -2.47 -4.70 -3.03
C ARG A 245 -2.09 -4.26 -1.63
N ASN A 246 -1.41 -3.11 -1.55
CA ASN A 246 -0.97 -2.44 -0.31
C ASN A 246 -0.22 -3.35 0.66
N MET A 247 0.61 -4.26 0.12
CA MET A 247 1.51 -5.10 0.90
C MET A 247 2.90 -5.07 0.32
N LYS A 248 3.91 -5.01 1.19
CA LYS A 248 5.31 -5.11 0.79
C LYS A 248 5.76 -6.56 0.73
N ILE A 249 6.67 -6.86 -0.19
CA ILE A 249 7.38 -8.13 -0.24
C ILE A 249 8.84 -7.91 0.15
N GLU A 250 9.28 -8.56 1.24
CA GLU A 250 10.63 -8.35 1.78
C GLU A 250 11.70 -8.90 0.85
N GLY A 251 12.75 -8.11 0.65
CA GLY A 251 13.92 -8.48 -0.14
C GLY A 251 13.63 -8.68 -1.63
N ALA A 252 12.46 -8.29 -2.13
CA ALA A 252 12.16 -8.36 -3.55
C ALA A 252 12.89 -7.25 -4.32
N ARG A 253 13.39 -7.62 -5.50
CA ARG A 253 13.78 -6.65 -6.53
C ARG A 253 12.58 -6.36 -7.40
N PHE A 254 12.30 -5.09 -7.63
CA PHE A 254 11.28 -4.63 -8.57
C PHE A 254 11.91 -4.25 -9.90
N ALA A 255 11.18 -4.51 -10.99
CA ALA A 255 11.53 -4.02 -12.31
C ALA A 255 11.37 -2.50 -12.38
N GLU A 256 11.97 -1.87 -13.38
CA GLU A 256 11.70 -0.46 -13.68
C GLU A 256 10.20 -0.22 -13.85
N SER A 257 9.71 0.89 -13.30
CA SER A 257 8.30 1.29 -13.30
C SER A 257 7.32 0.26 -12.70
N ALA A 258 7.79 -0.66 -11.86
CA ALA A 258 6.91 -1.57 -11.13
C ALA A 258 6.43 -0.93 -9.82
N SER A 259 5.21 -1.27 -9.41
CA SER A 259 4.69 -0.87 -8.11
C SER A 259 5.21 -1.80 -7.02
N GLU A 260 5.67 -1.22 -5.91
CA GLU A 260 6.00 -1.98 -4.69
C GLU A 260 4.78 -2.40 -3.87
N GLU A 261 3.59 -1.91 -4.25
CA GLU A 261 2.34 -2.09 -3.50
C GLU A 261 1.25 -2.77 -4.33
N LYS A 262 1.43 -2.91 -5.65
CA LYS A 262 0.47 -3.51 -6.57
C LYS A 262 1.17 -4.44 -7.56
N PHE A 263 1.11 -5.74 -7.30
CA PHE A 263 1.81 -6.73 -8.12
C PHE A 263 1.08 -8.07 -8.08
N VAL A 264 1.52 -8.98 -8.97
CA VAL A 264 1.06 -10.36 -8.97
C VAL A 264 2.19 -11.31 -8.61
N LEU A 265 1.88 -12.37 -7.88
CA LEU A 265 2.85 -13.42 -7.54
C LEU A 265 2.43 -14.75 -8.18
N CYS A 266 3.35 -15.34 -8.93
CA CYS A 266 3.11 -16.64 -9.55
C CYS A 266 2.91 -17.72 -8.48
N ARG A 267 1.90 -18.59 -8.66
CA ARG A 267 1.66 -19.72 -7.75
C ARG A 267 2.02 -21.09 -8.30
N CYS A 268 2.36 -21.19 -9.58
CA CYS A 268 2.54 -22.47 -10.25
C CYS A 268 3.96 -23.04 -10.12
N GLY A 269 4.91 -22.26 -9.58
CA GLY A 269 6.32 -22.66 -9.46
C GLY A 269 7.14 -22.55 -10.75
N LEU A 270 6.50 -22.34 -11.90
CA LEU A 270 7.15 -22.38 -13.22
C LEU A 270 7.64 -21.01 -13.71
N SER A 271 7.31 -19.90 -13.04
CA SER A 271 7.80 -18.58 -13.45
C SER A 271 9.32 -18.54 -13.40
N LYS A 272 9.96 -17.97 -14.43
CA LYS A 272 11.39 -17.64 -14.40
C LYS A 272 11.65 -16.30 -13.73
N ASN A 273 10.66 -15.41 -13.70
CA ASN A 273 10.70 -14.17 -12.95
C ASN A 273 10.11 -14.42 -11.56
N LYS A 274 10.94 -14.92 -10.63
CA LYS A 274 10.57 -15.18 -9.23
C LYS A 274 11.20 -14.10 -8.33
N PRO A 275 10.67 -13.81 -7.13
CA PRO A 275 9.40 -14.27 -6.55
C PRO A 275 8.15 -13.93 -7.35
#